data_AF-A0A934VA48-F1
#
_entry.id   AF-A0A934VA48-F1
#
_cell.length_a   1.000
_cell.length_b   1.000
_cell.length_c   1.000
_cell.angle_alpha   90.00
_cell.angle_beta   90.00
_cell.angle_gamma   90.00
#
_symmetry.space_group_name_H-M   'P 1'
#
loop_
_entity.id
_entity.type
_entity.pdbx_description
1 polymer ?
#
loop_
_entity_poly.entity_id
_entity_poly.type
_entity_poly.pdbx_seq_one_letter_code
_entity_poly.pdbx_strand_id
1 'polypeptide(L)'
;MHKSFLSARVSVLLLLGATGLTAAGTGPFSSQAQSPTADLWMYPNANNLGGGGTASTFTALPTVYSPPEEDRLAQFVVRFNTVAAGIPAGLGVDNYDVSRIALTCILTAGGIRYDATEDPRSSYGPGSTADPDAGRPLEVYGTGFRNNFTAATFTESSAFGPKTAGGRNAYAMSYTPAGVARDVSNNVTGGFDSMPWAIGKIQTRPFNGGAWTQLAPGAMVPDDPNLLIAAVFELNTTLPGVANYVKTSLNQGYIWLTVSSLHSTEQQAFSGFPQFYTKENAEHALFGFMAPSLNVTYSLPVKVITFSRNETAQTASITWNGSPGYKYTVERSETMAVGSWTPVHSVTPTSAGNLNWSGSSPSPKSFYRISRIVKP
;
A
#
# COMPACT_ATOMS: atom_id res chain seq x y z
N MET A 1 -7.36 -66.27 -20.84
CA MET A 1 -8.26 -65.72 -19.80
C MET A 1 -7.75 -64.34 -19.40
N HIS A 2 -8.57 -63.32 -19.64
CA HIS A 2 -8.29 -61.90 -19.40
C HIS A 2 -8.07 -61.60 -17.91
N LYS A 3 -7.06 -60.79 -17.58
CA LYS A 3 -7.06 -59.95 -16.37
C LYS A 3 -6.51 -58.57 -16.72
N SER A 4 -7.38 -57.58 -16.59
CA SER A 4 -7.16 -56.16 -16.84
C SER A 4 -6.25 -55.55 -15.77
N PHE A 5 -5.32 -54.70 -16.20
CA PHE A 5 -4.63 -53.75 -15.32
C PHE A 5 -5.52 -52.51 -15.14
N LEU A 6 -6.01 -52.28 -13.92
CA LEU A 6 -6.74 -51.07 -13.56
C LEU A 6 -5.74 -49.93 -13.32
N SER A 7 -5.97 -48.84 -14.05
CA SER A 7 -5.36 -47.51 -13.91
C SER A 7 -5.70 -46.91 -12.54
N ALA A 8 -4.68 -46.60 -11.73
CA ALA A 8 -4.83 -45.75 -10.55
C ALA A 8 -4.62 -44.29 -10.96
N ARG A 9 -5.73 -43.56 -11.15
CA ARG A 9 -5.71 -42.10 -11.25
C ARG A 9 -5.60 -41.51 -9.85
N VAL A 10 -4.49 -40.84 -9.57
CA VAL A 10 -4.35 -39.98 -8.38
C VAL A 10 -5.10 -38.68 -8.67
N SER A 11 -6.32 -38.58 -8.16
CA SER A 11 -7.06 -37.32 -8.09
C SER A 11 -6.54 -36.53 -6.89
N VAL A 12 -5.75 -35.47 -7.14
CA VAL A 12 -5.44 -34.46 -6.13
C VAL A 12 -6.70 -33.61 -5.95
N LEU A 13 -7.37 -33.82 -4.82
CA LEU A 13 -8.50 -33.02 -4.37
C LEU A 13 -7.95 -31.65 -3.93
N LEU A 14 -8.12 -30.62 -4.76
CA LEU A 14 -8.01 -29.23 -4.31
C LEU A 14 -9.08 -29.01 -3.23
N LEU A 15 -8.65 -28.91 -1.97
CA LEU A 15 -9.53 -28.47 -0.90
C LEU A 15 -9.88 -27.00 -1.16
N LEU A 16 -11.15 -26.79 -1.51
CA LEU A 16 -11.79 -25.49 -1.64
C LEU A 16 -11.60 -24.66 -0.37
N GLY A 17 -11.60 -23.34 -0.60
CA GLY A 17 -11.39 -22.28 0.37
C GLY A 17 -12.09 -22.51 1.71
N ALA A 18 -11.36 -22.16 2.75
CA ALA A 18 -11.79 -22.18 4.14
C ALA A 18 -13.17 -21.53 4.29
N THR A 19 -14.18 -22.37 4.55
CA THR A 19 -15.35 -21.96 5.32
C THR A 19 -15.03 -22.21 6.79
N GLY A 20 -15.19 -21.18 7.62
CA GLY A 20 -15.12 -21.35 9.07
C GLY A 20 -14.54 -20.16 9.80
N LEU A 21 -15.42 -19.20 10.11
CA LEU A 21 -15.64 -18.61 11.44
C LEU A 21 -16.18 -17.20 11.25
N THR A 22 -17.42 -16.99 11.68
CA THR A 22 -18.00 -15.67 11.94
C THR A 22 -17.25 -15.03 13.10
N ALA A 23 -16.02 -14.58 12.84
CA ALA A 23 -15.42 -13.53 13.63
C ALA A 23 -16.38 -12.34 13.55
N ALA A 24 -16.70 -11.73 14.70
CA ALA A 24 -17.23 -10.37 14.70
C ALA A 24 -16.36 -9.58 13.71
N GLY A 25 -16.96 -9.12 12.60
CA GLY A 25 -16.24 -8.86 11.34
C GLY A 25 -15.31 -7.65 11.35
N THR A 26 -14.64 -7.40 12.47
CA THR A 26 -13.82 -6.24 12.79
C THR A 26 -12.33 -6.47 12.63
N GLY A 27 -11.86 -7.70 12.36
CA GLY A 27 -10.44 -8.01 12.14
C GLY A 27 -9.69 -8.44 13.42
N PRO A 28 -8.33 -8.55 13.36
CA PRO A 28 -7.49 -8.14 12.24
C PRO A 28 -7.62 -9.07 11.02
N PHE A 29 -7.54 -8.48 9.84
CA PHE A 29 -7.50 -9.15 8.54
C PHE A 29 -6.12 -8.97 7.93
N SER A 30 -5.68 -9.94 7.14
CA SER A 30 -4.48 -9.85 6.32
C SER A 30 -4.85 -10.13 4.88
N SER A 31 -4.59 -9.15 4.01
CA SER A 31 -4.86 -9.22 2.58
C SER A 31 -3.57 -9.06 1.80
N GLN A 32 -3.48 -9.74 0.65
CA GLN A 32 -2.33 -9.65 -0.24
C GLN A 32 -2.78 -9.54 -1.70
N ALA A 33 -2.28 -8.52 -2.39
CA ALA A 33 -2.30 -8.45 -3.84
C ALA A 33 -0.98 -9.02 -4.38
N GLN A 34 -1.05 -10.11 -5.16
CA GLN A 34 0.13 -10.81 -5.66
C GLN A 34 0.83 -10.11 -6.83
N SER A 35 0.13 -9.20 -7.51
CA SER A 35 0.61 -8.47 -8.68
C SER A 35 -0.17 -7.16 -8.81
N PRO A 36 0.42 -6.08 -9.34
CA PRO A 36 -0.31 -4.84 -9.56
C PRO A 36 -1.33 -4.99 -10.70
N THR A 37 -2.36 -4.16 -10.66
CA THR A 37 -3.29 -3.98 -11.79
C THR A 37 -2.79 -3.02 -12.85
N ALA A 38 -1.85 -2.15 -12.48
CA ALA A 38 -1.09 -1.32 -13.40
C ALA A 38 0.30 -1.11 -12.81
N ASP A 39 1.35 -1.24 -13.60
CA ASP A 39 2.68 -0.80 -13.24
C ASP A 39 3.38 -0.18 -14.45
N LEU A 40 4.17 0.85 -14.19
CA LEU A 40 4.64 1.70 -15.28
C LEU A 40 5.91 2.45 -14.91
N TRP A 41 6.81 2.46 -15.88
CA TRP A 41 8.06 3.20 -15.81
C TRP A 41 7.83 4.65 -16.25
N MET A 42 7.66 5.56 -15.29
CA MET A 42 7.51 6.98 -15.56
C MET A 42 8.85 7.65 -15.82
N TYR A 43 9.33 7.51 -17.05
CA TYR A 43 10.57 8.10 -17.54
C TYR A 43 10.31 8.80 -18.88
N PRO A 44 10.79 10.05 -19.09
CA PRO A 44 10.46 10.83 -20.29
C PRO A 44 10.91 10.18 -21.61
N ASN A 45 11.90 9.29 -21.57
CA ASN A 45 12.38 8.58 -22.76
C ASN A 45 11.99 7.09 -22.77
N ALA A 46 11.00 6.70 -21.94
CA ALA A 46 10.41 5.38 -22.03
C ALA A 46 9.64 5.24 -23.34
N ASN A 47 9.91 4.15 -24.07
CA ASN A 47 9.25 3.84 -25.35
C ASN A 47 8.03 2.93 -25.20
N ASN A 48 7.85 2.32 -24.01
CA ASN A 48 6.81 1.34 -23.73
C ASN A 48 5.94 1.81 -22.56
N LEU A 49 4.88 2.58 -22.84
CA LEU A 49 3.91 3.01 -21.83
C LEU A 49 3.19 1.78 -21.26
N GLY A 50 3.57 1.35 -20.05
CA GLY A 50 2.94 0.23 -19.35
C GLY A 50 3.16 -1.15 -19.98
N GLY A 51 4.13 -1.26 -20.89
CA GLY A 51 4.44 -2.49 -21.64
C GLY A 51 5.85 -3.02 -21.42
N GLY A 52 6.68 -2.30 -20.64
CA GLY A 52 8.07 -2.67 -20.42
C GLY A 52 8.19 -3.71 -19.31
N GLY A 53 8.98 -4.77 -19.51
CA GLY A 53 9.22 -5.82 -18.52
C GLY A 53 10.05 -5.39 -17.30
N THR A 54 10.51 -4.14 -17.24
CA THR A 54 11.30 -3.63 -16.12
C THR A 54 11.06 -2.13 -15.94
N ALA A 55 11.20 -1.64 -14.72
CA ALA A 55 11.17 -0.21 -14.42
C ALA A 55 12.34 0.15 -13.50
N SER A 56 13.14 1.14 -13.89
CA SER A 56 14.25 1.65 -13.09
C SER A 56 13.92 2.98 -12.41
N THR A 57 14.66 3.30 -11.36
CA THR A 57 14.56 4.61 -10.68
C THR A 57 15.93 5.22 -10.51
N PHE A 58 16.06 6.51 -10.81
CA PHE A 58 17.35 7.21 -10.79
C PHE A 58 17.18 8.73 -10.90
N THR A 59 18.27 9.46 -10.66
CA THR A 59 18.31 10.92 -10.71
C THR A 59 18.90 11.49 -11.99
N ALA A 60 18.49 12.72 -12.36
CA ALA A 60 19.19 13.57 -13.33
C ALA A 60 20.30 14.43 -12.68
N LEU A 61 20.52 14.30 -11.37
CA LEU A 61 21.47 15.14 -10.65
C LEU A 61 22.93 14.75 -10.89
N PRO A 62 23.85 15.73 -10.91
CA PRO A 62 23.56 17.17 -10.92
C PRO A 62 22.96 17.60 -12.28
N THR A 63 21.85 18.35 -12.26
CA THR A 63 21.18 18.75 -13.51
C THR A 63 22.04 19.76 -14.26
N VAL A 64 22.76 19.31 -15.28
CA VAL A 64 23.51 20.17 -16.21
C VAL A 64 22.77 20.41 -17.53
N TYR A 65 21.56 19.86 -17.65
CA TYR A 65 20.78 19.86 -18.89
C TYR A 65 19.92 21.12 -19.06
N SER A 66 19.71 21.50 -20.33
CA SER A 66 18.83 22.59 -20.76
C SER A 66 17.86 22.08 -21.84
N PRO A 67 16.53 22.07 -21.60
CA PRO A 67 15.86 22.50 -20.38
C PRO A 67 16.17 21.58 -19.18
N PRO A 68 16.03 22.08 -17.94
CA PRO A 68 16.27 21.26 -16.75
C PRO A 68 15.30 20.09 -16.68
N GLU A 69 15.84 18.93 -16.31
CA GLU A 69 15.08 17.71 -16.03
C GLU A 69 14.66 17.67 -14.56
N GLU A 70 13.76 16.74 -14.20
CA GLU A 70 13.40 16.55 -12.80
C GLU A 70 14.53 15.86 -12.02
N ASP A 71 14.75 16.26 -10.76
CA ASP A 71 15.75 15.59 -9.90
C ASP A 71 15.52 14.09 -9.86
N ARG A 72 14.27 13.66 -9.64
CA ARG A 72 13.84 12.26 -9.66
C ARG A 72 13.38 11.89 -11.06
N LEU A 73 14.32 11.68 -11.96
CA LEU A 73 14.10 11.54 -13.40
C LEU A 73 13.30 10.31 -13.79
N ALA A 74 13.65 9.15 -13.26
CA ALA A 74 12.89 7.91 -13.47
C ALA A 74 12.20 7.47 -12.18
N GLN A 75 10.91 7.15 -12.29
CA GLN A 75 10.08 6.70 -11.18
C GLN A 75 9.31 5.45 -11.60
N PHE A 76 9.09 4.54 -10.66
CA PHE A 76 8.32 3.32 -10.88
C PHE A 76 6.98 3.44 -10.15
N VAL A 77 5.90 3.57 -10.91
CA VAL A 77 4.55 3.77 -10.37
C VAL A 77 3.81 2.44 -10.43
N VAL A 78 3.14 2.07 -9.35
CA VAL A 78 2.37 0.83 -9.22
C VAL A 78 0.97 1.11 -8.69
N ARG A 79 0.00 0.32 -9.15
CA ARG A 79 -1.39 0.34 -8.69
C ARG A 79 -1.87 -1.04 -8.31
N PHE A 80 -2.44 -1.17 -7.13
CA PHE A 80 -3.11 -2.41 -6.72
C PHE A 80 -4.62 -2.21 -6.64
N ASN A 81 -5.39 -3.18 -7.12
CA ASN A 81 -6.83 -3.31 -6.83
C ASN A 81 -6.97 -4.01 -5.48
N THR A 82 -7.37 -3.26 -4.47
CA THR A 82 -7.45 -3.77 -3.09
C THR A 82 -8.71 -4.61 -2.87
N VAL A 83 -9.76 -4.40 -3.67
CA VAL A 83 -10.98 -5.24 -3.63
C VAL A 83 -10.66 -6.65 -4.12
N ALA A 84 -9.87 -6.78 -5.20
CA ALA A 84 -9.42 -8.08 -5.69
C ALA A 84 -8.53 -8.81 -4.67
N ALA A 85 -7.86 -8.08 -3.77
CA ALA A 85 -7.10 -8.62 -2.64
C ALA A 85 -7.95 -8.93 -1.39
N GLY A 86 -9.29 -8.77 -1.47
CA GLY A 86 -10.21 -9.07 -0.38
C GLY A 86 -10.47 -7.92 0.60
N ILE A 87 -9.96 -6.71 0.33
CA ILE A 87 -10.23 -5.53 1.16
C ILE A 87 -11.52 -4.86 0.65
N PRO A 88 -12.62 -4.88 1.41
CA PRO A 88 -13.86 -4.26 0.96
C PRO A 88 -13.67 -2.75 0.77
N ALA A 89 -14.26 -2.20 -0.29
CA ALA A 89 -14.27 -0.75 -0.57
C ALA A 89 -15.58 -0.09 -0.09
N GLY A 90 -15.64 1.23 -0.12
CA GLY A 90 -16.88 2.00 0.12
C GLY A 90 -17.39 2.00 1.56
N LEU A 91 -16.63 1.46 2.52
CA LEU A 91 -17.04 1.41 3.91
C LEU A 91 -16.95 2.75 4.66
N GLY A 92 -16.33 3.77 4.08
CA GLY A 92 -16.01 5.06 4.70
C GLY A 92 -14.57 5.11 5.22
N VAL A 93 -13.85 6.21 4.96
CA VAL A 93 -12.41 6.35 5.22
C VAL A 93 -12.05 6.05 6.69
N ASP A 94 -12.84 6.54 7.64
CA ASP A 94 -12.56 6.40 9.08
C ASP A 94 -12.79 4.99 9.64
N ASN A 95 -13.34 4.09 8.82
CA ASN A 95 -13.66 2.72 9.20
C ASN A 95 -12.52 1.73 8.92
N TYR A 96 -11.51 2.15 8.18
CA TYR A 96 -10.29 1.37 8.00
C TYR A 96 -9.28 1.73 9.09
N ASP A 97 -8.92 0.74 9.90
CA ASP A 97 -7.80 0.83 10.81
C ASP A 97 -6.65 -0.01 10.26
N VAL A 98 -5.61 0.64 9.74
CA VAL A 98 -4.52 -0.02 9.03
C VAL A 98 -3.32 -0.08 9.96
N SER A 99 -2.99 -1.29 10.42
CA SER A 99 -1.83 -1.51 11.30
C SER A 99 -0.54 -1.75 10.52
N ARG A 100 -0.65 -2.25 9.28
CA ARG A 100 0.52 -2.47 8.41
C ARG A 100 0.13 -2.38 6.95
N ILE A 101 0.99 -1.75 6.16
CA ILE A 101 0.95 -1.81 4.70
C ILE A 101 2.38 -1.93 4.19
N ALA A 102 2.64 -2.94 3.37
CA ALA A 102 3.98 -3.22 2.87
C ALA A 102 3.95 -3.50 1.37
N LEU A 103 4.75 -2.75 0.62
CA LEU A 103 5.05 -2.98 -0.78
C LEU A 103 6.34 -3.81 -0.88
N THR A 104 6.33 -4.84 -1.70
CA THR A 104 7.54 -5.60 -2.04
C THR A 104 7.78 -5.50 -3.54
N CYS A 105 8.98 -5.07 -3.94
CA CYS A 105 9.42 -5.04 -5.33
C CYS A 105 10.64 -5.95 -5.49
N ILE A 106 10.70 -6.75 -6.56
CA ILE A 106 11.86 -7.59 -6.86
C ILE A 106 12.80 -6.82 -7.79
N LEU A 107 14.09 -6.76 -7.44
CA LEU A 107 15.12 -6.17 -8.28
C LEU A 107 15.53 -7.16 -9.38
N THR A 108 15.82 -6.65 -10.57
CA THR A 108 16.30 -7.43 -11.72
C THR A 108 17.81 -7.67 -11.70
N ALA A 109 18.55 -6.78 -11.03
CA ALA A 109 20.00 -6.84 -10.93
C ALA A 109 20.47 -6.18 -9.62
N GLY A 110 21.69 -6.54 -9.21
CA GLY A 110 22.37 -5.95 -8.06
C GLY A 110 23.20 -4.71 -8.41
N GLY A 111 24.31 -4.54 -7.71
CA GLY A 111 25.34 -3.54 -8.07
C GLY A 111 25.13 -2.15 -7.48
N ILE A 112 24.05 -1.93 -6.71
CA ILE A 112 23.93 -0.77 -5.81
C ILE A 112 24.41 -1.12 -4.41
N ARG A 113 24.79 -0.12 -3.63
CA ARG A 113 25.08 -0.30 -2.21
C ARG A 113 23.79 -0.13 -1.41
N TYR A 114 23.49 -1.07 -0.52
CA TYR A 114 22.30 -1.01 0.30
C TYR A 114 22.43 0.09 1.35
N ASP A 115 21.62 1.11 1.20
CA ASP A 115 21.40 2.16 2.19
C ASP A 115 19.99 2.01 2.79
N ALA A 116 19.96 2.01 4.12
CA ALA A 116 18.80 1.76 4.94
C ALA A 116 18.24 3.02 5.62
N THR A 117 18.82 4.20 5.33
CA THR A 117 18.47 5.46 5.99
C THR A 117 17.93 6.48 4.99
N GLU A 118 17.48 7.63 5.49
CA GLU A 118 17.07 8.74 4.64
C GLU A 118 18.25 9.68 4.44
N ASP A 119 18.52 10.03 3.19
CA ASP A 119 19.55 11.00 2.87
C ASP A 119 19.01 12.44 2.94
N PRO A 120 19.73 13.37 3.59
CA PRO A 120 19.38 14.77 3.50
C PRO A 120 19.61 15.29 2.08
N ARG A 121 18.77 16.22 1.61
CA ARG A 121 18.90 16.84 0.27
C ARG A 121 20.29 17.44 0.03
N SER A 122 20.95 17.89 1.11
CA SER A 122 22.25 18.54 1.06
C SER A 122 23.38 17.59 0.72
N SER A 123 23.14 16.28 0.73
CA SER A 123 24.09 15.26 0.30
C SER A 123 24.11 15.04 -1.22
N TYR A 124 23.26 15.77 -1.96
CA TYR A 124 23.11 15.66 -3.41
C TYR A 124 23.67 16.90 -4.13
N GLY A 125 24.37 16.69 -5.24
CA GLY A 125 24.82 17.75 -6.14
C GLY A 125 26.20 18.37 -5.83
N PRO A 126 26.63 19.39 -6.60
CA PRO A 126 27.96 19.99 -6.47
C PRO A 126 28.07 20.82 -5.19
N GLY A 127 29.14 20.65 -4.43
CA GLY A 127 29.31 21.30 -3.12
C GLY A 127 28.42 20.70 -2.02
N SER A 128 27.89 19.49 -2.24
CA SER A 128 27.14 18.74 -1.24
C SER A 128 27.95 18.45 0.02
N THR A 129 27.24 18.35 1.14
CA THR A 129 27.79 17.76 2.37
C THR A 129 27.98 16.26 2.14
N ALA A 130 29.04 15.67 2.70
CA ALA A 130 29.20 14.22 2.63
C ALA A 130 27.97 13.51 3.21
N ASP A 131 27.55 12.45 2.52
CA ASP A 131 26.55 11.51 3.01
C ASP A 131 27.07 10.83 4.28
N PRO A 132 26.29 10.79 5.38
CA PRO A 132 26.70 10.11 6.61
C PRO A 132 26.89 8.60 6.46
N ASP A 133 26.27 7.97 5.47
CA ASP A 133 26.45 6.55 5.22
C ASP A 133 26.69 6.22 3.73
N ALA A 134 26.63 4.94 3.39
CA ALA A 134 27.16 4.44 2.14
C ALA A 134 26.03 3.86 1.28
N GLY A 135 25.77 4.50 0.16
CA GLY A 135 24.78 4.08 -0.82
C GLY A 135 23.90 5.26 -1.18
N ARG A 136 22.68 4.96 -1.65
CA ARG A 136 21.56 5.90 -1.73
C ARG A 136 20.28 5.11 -1.45
N PRO A 137 19.25 5.73 -0.86
CA PRO A 137 18.10 4.96 -0.44
C PRO A 137 17.17 4.65 -1.61
N LEU A 138 16.50 3.50 -1.49
CA LEU A 138 15.27 3.24 -2.23
C LEU A 138 14.11 3.79 -1.42
N GLU A 139 13.25 4.57 -2.05
CA GLU A 139 12.20 5.31 -1.36
C GLU A 139 10.83 5.01 -1.96
N VAL A 140 9.81 4.97 -1.11
CA VAL A 140 8.40 4.88 -1.54
C VAL A 140 7.62 6.10 -1.12
N TYR A 141 6.77 6.56 -2.03
CA TYR A 141 5.89 7.70 -1.90
C TYR A 141 4.46 7.31 -2.30
N GLY A 142 3.49 8.16 -1.95
CA GLY A 142 2.21 8.14 -2.65
C GLY A 142 2.38 8.59 -4.09
N THR A 143 1.42 8.24 -4.94
CA THR A 143 1.35 8.81 -6.27
C THR A 143 0.41 10.01 -6.28
N GLY A 144 0.95 11.16 -6.66
CA GLY A 144 0.19 12.36 -7.02
C GLY A 144 -0.07 12.39 -8.52
N PHE A 145 -1.11 13.12 -8.92
CA PHE A 145 -1.49 13.28 -10.33
C PHE A 145 -1.62 14.76 -10.70
N ARG A 146 -1.33 15.10 -11.95
CA ARG A 146 -1.47 16.46 -12.51
C ARG A 146 -1.90 16.40 -13.97
N ASN A 147 -2.06 17.57 -14.61
CA ASN A 147 -2.53 17.69 -16.01
C ASN A 147 -3.88 17.01 -16.25
N ASN A 148 -4.84 17.25 -15.34
CA ASN A 148 -6.20 16.66 -15.33
C ASN A 148 -6.28 15.14 -15.10
N PHE A 149 -5.17 14.48 -14.83
CA PHE A 149 -5.20 13.13 -14.31
C PHE A 149 -5.57 13.12 -12.83
N THR A 150 -6.25 12.05 -12.45
CA THR A 150 -6.62 11.71 -11.08
C THR A 150 -6.29 10.24 -10.85
N ALA A 151 -6.34 9.80 -9.60
CA ALA A 151 -6.17 8.38 -9.26
C ALA A 151 -7.17 7.46 -9.98
N ALA A 152 -8.33 7.98 -10.40
CA ALA A 152 -9.37 7.25 -11.12
C ALA A 152 -9.19 7.27 -12.64
N THR A 153 -8.60 8.32 -13.20
CA THR A 153 -8.48 8.53 -14.65
C THR A 153 -7.11 8.14 -15.21
N PHE A 154 -6.08 8.08 -14.35
CA PHE A 154 -4.77 7.60 -14.76
C PHE A 154 -4.79 6.08 -14.94
N THR A 155 -4.16 5.61 -16.01
CA THR A 155 -4.07 4.20 -16.40
C THR A 155 -2.63 3.83 -16.71
N GLU A 156 -2.35 2.54 -16.83
CA GLU A 156 -1.05 2.01 -17.25
C GLU A 156 -0.55 2.55 -18.60
N SER A 157 -1.47 2.84 -19.51
CA SER A 157 -1.20 3.39 -20.84
C SER A 157 -1.19 4.92 -20.89
N SER A 158 -1.38 5.59 -19.75
CA SER A 158 -1.39 7.05 -19.70
C SER A 158 -0.01 7.61 -20.06
N ALA A 159 0.00 8.68 -20.86
CA ALA A 159 1.24 9.29 -21.33
C ALA A 159 2.08 9.86 -20.16
N PHE A 160 3.39 9.98 -20.39
CA PHE A 160 4.31 10.61 -19.43
C PHE A 160 3.87 12.04 -19.05
N GLY A 161 3.46 12.86 -20.03
CA GLY A 161 3.20 14.30 -19.87
C GLY A 161 4.22 15.15 -20.65
N PRO A 162 4.19 16.49 -20.52
CA PRO A 162 5.25 17.35 -21.07
C PRO A 162 6.64 16.93 -20.58
N LYS A 163 7.63 16.89 -21.48
CA LYS A 163 9.04 16.57 -21.15
C LYS A 163 9.79 17.78 -20.61
N THR A 164 9.23 18.42 -19.58
CA THR A 164 9.80 19.55 -18.86
C THR A 164 9.83 19.22 -17.37
N ALA A 165 10.69 19.87 -16.59
CA ALA A 165 10.62 19.78 -15.13
C ALA A 165 9.19 20.05 -14.63
N GLY A 166 8.64 19.16 -13.81
CA GLY A 166 7.27 19.24 -13.32
C GLY A 166 6.19 18.82 -14.33
N GLY A 167 6.56 18.26 -15.48
CA GLY A 167 5.62 17.90 -16.54
C GLY A 167 4.99 16.50 -16.40
N ARG A 168 5.55 15.62 -15.56
CA ARG A 168 5.12 14.21 -15.46
C ARG A 168 3.70 14.05 -14.90
N ASN A 169 2.78 13.37 -15.57
CA ASN A 169 1.37 13.23 -15.18
C ASN A 169 1.12 12.52 -13.84
N ALA A 170 1.92 11.50 -13.50
CA ALA A 170 1.87 10.79 -12.22
C ALA A 170 3.24 10.86 -11.56
N TYR A 171 3.34 11.32 -10.31
CA TYR A 171 4.62 11.67 -9.69
C TYR A 171 4.70 11.20 -8.24
N ALA A 172 5.92 11.03 -7.72
CA ALA A 172 6.20 10.82 -6.31
C ALA A 172 5.68 12.01 -5.50
N MET A 173 4.71 11.75 -4.64
CA MET A 173 4.05 12.73 -3.79
C MET A 173 4.26 12.36 -2.34
N SER A 174 4.67 13.34 -1.55
CA SER A 174 4.68 13.25 -0.09
C SER A 174 3.90 14.40 0.53
N TYR A 175 3.97 14.50 1.86
CA TYR A 175 3.38 15.60 2.62
C TYR A 175 4.49 16.46 3.21
N THR A 176 4.20 17.74 3.40
CA THR A 176 5.00 18.58 4.30
C THR A 176 4.78 18.14 5.76
N PRO A 177 5.62 18.57 6.71
CA PRO A 177 5.35 18.36 8.14
C PRO A 177 3.98 18.89 8.60
N ALA A 178 3.41 19.86 7.89
CA ALA A 178 2.07 20.39 8.12
C ALA A 178 0.94 19.56 7.49
N GLY A 179 1.24 18.44 6.85
CA GLY A 179 0.25 17.56 6.21
C GLY A 179 -0.25 18.04 4.84
N VAL A 180 0.44 18.97 4.20
CA VAL A 180 0.08 19.47 2.86
C VAL A 180 0.75 18.62 1.79
N ALA A 181 -0.03 18.08 0.84
CA ALA A 181 0.52 17.28 -0.27
C ALA A 181 1.52 18.10 -1.09
N ARG A 182 2.63 17.48 -1.49
CA ARG A 182 3.75 18.09 -2.19
C ARG A 182 4.34 17.11 -3.20
N ASP A 183 4.54 17.60 -4.42
CA ASP A 183 5.36 16.93 -5.42
C ASP A 183 6.84 16.95 -4.98
N VAL A 184 7.46 15.77 -4.87
CA VAL A 184 8.86 15.64 -4.47
C VAL A 184 9.81 15.42 -5.65
N SER A 185 9.33 15.52 -6.89
CA SER A 185 10.13 15.22 -8.09
C SER A 185 11.36 16.12 -8.24
N ASN A 186 11.33 17.32 -7.65
CA ASN A 186 12.42 18.32 -7.65
C ASN A 186 12.83 18.72 -6.22
N ASN A 187 12.96 17.77 -5.30
CA ASN A 187 13.23 18.08 -3.90
C ASN A 187 14.61 18.74 -3.66
N VAL A 188 15.65 18.28 -4.37
CA VAL A 188 17.02 18.80 -4.21
C VAL A 188 17.13 20.20 -4.80
N THR A 189 16.78 20.39 -6.07
CA THR A 189 16.82 21.70 -6.75
C THR A 189 15.76 22.66 -6.22
N GLY A 190 14.64 22.14 -5.73
CA GLY A 190 13.61 22.91 -5.03
C GLY A 190 13.97 23.29 -3.58
N GLY A 191 15.10 22.81 -3.06
CA GLY A 191 15.63 23.21 -1.76
C GLY A 191 14.87 22.67 -0.55
N PHE A 192 14.26 21.49 -0.64
CA PHE A 192 13.54 20.84 0.47
C PHE A 192 13.85 19.35 0.59
N ASP A 193 13.89 18.83 1.82
CA ASP A 193 14.02 17.39 2.03
C ASP A 193 12.74 16.69 1.60
N SER A 194 12.89 15.55 0.92
CA SER A 194 11.77 14.66 0.71
C SER A 194 11.48 13.91 2.01
N MET A 195 10.20 13.59 2.24
CA MET A 195 9.76 12.80 3.40
C MET A 195 9.22 11.47 2.87
N PRO A 196 10.08 10.48 2.55
CA PRO A 196 9.62 9.20 2.04
C PRO A 196 8.68 8.52 3.03
N TRP A 197 7.71 7.76 2.51
CA TRP A 197 6.79 7.01 3.36
C TRP A 197 7.43 5.72 3.86
N ALA A 198 8.45 5.22 3.15
CA ALA A 198 9.27 4.11 3.57
C ALA A 198 10.62 4.16 2.88
N ILE A 199 11.66 3.69 3.59
CA ILE A 199 12.95 3.30 3.02
C ILE A 199 12.96 1.79 2.79
N GLY A 200 13.47 1.38 1.64
CA GLY A 200 13.52 -0.03 1.23
C GLY A 200 14.48 -0.84 2.08
N LYS A 201 13.99 -1.95 2.64
CA LYS A 201 14.83 -2.97 3.27
C LYS A 201 15.18 -4.02 2.23
N ILE A 202 16.47 -4.17 1.93
CA ILE A 202 16.92 -5.18 0.98
C ILE A 202 16.96 -6.55 1.67
N GLN A 203 16.29 -7.51 1.06
CA GLN A 203 16.29 -8.91 1.46
C GLN A 203 16.70 -9.78 0.28
N THR A 204 17.38 -10.88 0.57
CA THR A 204 17.76 -11.89 -0.43
C THR A 204 17.23 -13.26 -0.04
N ARG A 205 16.94 -14.10 -1.03
CA ARG A 205 16.68 -15.53 -0.82
C ARG A 205 17.21 -16.34 -2.00
N PRO A 206 17.58 -17.62 -1.83
CA PRO A 206 17.88 -18.47 -2.97
C PRO A 206 16.67 -18.62 -3.89
N PHE A 207 16.92 -18.62 -5.20
CA PHE A 207 15.89 -18.71 -6.23
C PHE A 207 15.10 -20.02 -6.15
N ASN A 208 15.79 -21.11 -5.79
CA ASN A 208 15.19 -22.44 -5.58
C ASN A 208 14.42 -22.58 -4.25
N GLY A 209 14.24 -21.49 -3.50
CA GLY A 209 13.53 -21.46 -2.24
C GLY A 209 14.45 -21.28 -1.02
N GLY A 210 13.85 -20.94 0.12
CA GLY A 210 14.58 -20.65 1.35
C GLY A 210 14.00 -19.45 2.09
N ALA A 211 14.58 -19.14 3.25
CA ALA A 211 14.19 -17.98 4.04
C ALA A 211 14.76 -16.69 3.42
N TRP A 212 13.98 -15.61 3.51
CA TRP A 212 14.47 -14.27 3.25
C TRP A 212 15.46 -13.86 4.34
N THR A 213 16.62 -13.33 3.92
CA THR A 213 17.64 -12.79 4.81
C THR A 213 17.84 -11.32 4.49
N GLN A 214 17.77 -10.46 5.50
CA GLN A 214 18.02 -9.03 5.33
C GLN A 214 19.51 -8.80 5.06
N LEU A 215 19.82 -7.99 4.05
CA LEU A 215 21.17 -7.57 3.75
C LEU A 215 21.65 -6.57 4.82
N ALA A 216 22.94 -6.55 5.14
CA ALA A 216 23.49 -5.58 6.09
C ALA A 216 23.60 -4.18 5.44
N PRO A 217 23.26 -3.09 6.15
CA PRO A 217 23.48 -1.73 5.65
C PRO A 217 24.94 -1.51 5.21
N GLY A 218 25.13 -0.77 4.12
CA GLY A 218 26.42 -0.52 3.47
C GLY A 218 26.95 -1.69 2.65
N ALA A 219 26.35 -2.88 2.67
CA ALA A 219 26.77 -4.00 1.82
C ALA A 219 26.37 -3.78 0.36
N MET A 220 27.13 -4.37 -0.57
CA MET A 220 26.73 -4.41 -1.98
C MET A 220 25.52 -5.33 -2.14
N VAL A 221 24.51 -4.87 -2.85
CA VAL A 221 23.41 -5.72 -3.32
C VAL A 221 24.00 -6.72 -4.32
N PRO A 222 23.88 -8.03 -4.07
CA PRO A 222 24.54 -9.04 -4.89
C PRO A 222 23.99 -9.04 -6.30
N ASP A 223 24.85 -9.28 -7.29
CA ASP A 223 24.45 -9.54 -8.67
C ASP A 223 24.61 -11.04 -8.94
N ASP A 224 23.74 -11.84 -8.32
CA ASP A 224 23.75 -13.31 -8.39
C ASP A 224 22.43 -13.81 -8.98
N PRO A 225 22.43 -14.45 -10.16
CA PRO A 225 21.21 -14.97 -10.78
C PRO A 225 20.55 -16.11 -9.98
N ASN A 226 21.25 -16.67 -8.98
CA ASN A 226 20.69 -17.67 -8.07
C ASN A 226 20.00 -17.06 -6.85
N LEU A 227 20.01 -15.73 -6.71
CA LEU A 227 19.33 -15.02 -5.64
C LEU A 227 18.15 -14.22 -6.18
N LEU A 228 17.06 -14.23 -5.41
CA LEU A 228 16.00 -13.26 -5.52
C LEU A 228 16.29 -12.12 -4.56
N ILE A 229 16.17 -10.90 -5.04
CA ILE A 229 16.50 -9.68 -4.31
C ILE A 229 15.22 -8.86 -4.21
N ALA A 230 14.73 -8.65 -2.99
CA ALA A 230 13.53 -7.86 -2.74
C ALA A 230 13.89 -6.56 -2.02
N ALA A 231 13.32 -5.45 -2.49
CA ALA A 231 13.16 -4.25 -1.70
C ALA A 231 11.78 -4.29 -1.03
N VAL A 232 11.78 -4.34 0.31
CA VAL A 232 10.56 -4.35 1.13
C VAL A 232 10.37 -2.99 1.77
N PHE A 233 9.24 -2.35 1.48
CA PHE A 233 8.87 -1.02 1.95
C PHE A 233 7.67 -1.14 2.87
N GLU A 234 7.85 -0.85 4.16
CA GLU A 234 6.74 -0.77 5.11
C GLU A 234 6.39 0.69 5.35
N LEU A 235 5.19 1.12 4.92
CA LEU A 235 4.86 2.54 4.93
C LEU A 235 4.63 3.00 6.36
N ASN A 236 5.25 4.11 6.71
CA ASN A 236 5.07 4.82 7.96
C ASN A 236 3.77 5.65 7.91
N THR A 237 2.69 5.06 8.42
CA THR A 237 1.36 5.71 8.47
C THR A 237 1.26 6.77 9.57
N THR A 238 2.29 6.93 10.42
CA THR A 238 2.33 8.00 11.43
C THR A 238 2.77 9.33 10.83
N LEU A 239 3.33 9.34 9.62
CA LEU A 239 3.67 10.56 8.90
C LEU A 239 2.40 11.36 8.54
N PRO A 240 2.45 12.70 8.56
CA PRO A 240 1.31 13.54 8.21
C PRO A 240 0.69 13.15 6.86
N GLY A 241 -0.63 13.01 6.81
CA GLY A 241 -1.38 12.71 5.58
C GLY A 241 -1.32 11.26 5.08
N VAL A 242 -0.29 10.47 5.43
CA VAL A 242 -0.07 9.12 4.89
C VAL A 242 -1.19 8.15 5.28
N ALA A 243 -1.57 8.11 6.56
CA ALA A 243 -2.69 7.29 7.02
C ALA A 243 -3.99 7.64 6.28
N ASN A 244 -4.26 8.91 6.02
CA ASN A 244 -5.47 9.33 5.31
C ASN A 244 -5.42 8.94 3.82
N TYR A 245 -4.26 9.05 3.18
CA TYR A 245 -4.07 8.58 1.80
C TYR A 245 -4.39 7.09 1.70
N VAL A 246 -3.78 6.26 2.55
CA VAL A 246 -3.98 4.81 2.56
C VAL A 246 -5.45 4.47 2.79
N LYS A 247 -6.10 5.04 3.81
CA LYS A 247 -7.52 4.78 4.10
C LYS A 247 -8.44 5.23 2.97
N THR A 248 -8.14 6.37 2.33
CA THR A 248 -8.88 6.86 1.16
C THR A 248 -8.74 5.88 -0.01
N SER A 249 -7.53 5.38 -0.26
CA SER A 249 -7.26 4.37 -1.29
C SER A 249 -7.99 3.05 -1.03
N LEU A 250 -7.94 2.52 0.19
CA LEU A 250 -8.70 1.31 0.55
C LEU A 250 -10.21 1.52 0.36
N ASN A 251 -10.72 2.69 0.75
CA ASN A 251 -12.12 3.05 0.55
C ASN A 251 -12.50 3.18 -0.94
N GLN A 252 -11.58 3.63 -1.79
CA GLN A 252 -11.74 3.69 -3.25
C GLN A 252 -11.61 2.31 -3.92
N GLY A 253 -11.00 1.34 -3.25
CA GLY A 253 -10.77 0.00 -3.77
C GLY A 253 -9.47 -0.17 -4.56
N TYR A 254 -8.59 0.84 -4.55
CA TYR A 254 -7.27 0.75 -5.16
C TYR A 254 -6.29 1.74 -4.53
N ILE A 255 -5.00 1.41 -4.55
CA ILE A 255 -3.93 2.28 -4.08
C ILE A 255 -2.88 2.46 -5.17
N TRP A 256 -2.36 3.68 -5.29
CA TRP A 256 -1.23 4.01 -6.13
C TRP A 256 -0.01 4.34 -5.26
N LEU A 257 1.15 3.81 -5.62
CA LEU A 257 2.42 4.08 -4.94
C LEU A 257 3.50 4.35 -5.99
N THR A 258 4.47 5.17 -5.62
CA THR A 258 5.62 5.50 -6.47
C THR A 258 6.92 5.12 -5.76
N VAL A 259 7.68 4.22 -6.36
CA VAL A 259 9.06 3.92 -5.98
C VAL A 259 9.97 4.92 -6.71
N SER A 260 10.91 5.51 -5.99
CA SER A 260 11.89 6.46 -6.52
C SER A 260 13.22 6.30 -5.79
N SER A 261 14.29 6.79 -6.40
CA SER A 261 15.58 6.95 -5.73
C SER A 261 16.38 8.05 -6.41
N LEU A 262 17.42 8.52 -5.72
CA LEU A 262 18.38 9.49 -6.25
C LEU A 262 19.73 8.83 -6.57
N HIS A 263 19.73 7.56 -6.99
CA HIS A 263 20.90 6.88 -7.53
C HIS A 263 21.35 7.58 -8.82
N SER A 264 22.63 7.97 -8.86
CA SER A 264 23.22 8.62 -10.04
C SER A 264 23.29 7.65 -11.20
N THR A 265 23.10 8.17 -12.41
CA THR A 265 23.42 7.46 -13.65
C THR A 265 24.58 8.17 -14.33
N GLU A 266 25.59 7.43 -14.77
CA GLU A 266 26.37 7.90 -15.92
C GLU A 266 25.50 7.69 -17.17
N GLN A 267 25.49 8.64 -18.10
CA GLN A 267 24.69 8.53 -19.33
C GLN A 267 25.06 7.21 -20.04
N GLN A 268 24.07 6.35 -20.29
CA GLN A 268 24.24 4.99 -20.87
C GLN A 268 24.86 3.92 -19.96
N ALA A 269 24.97 4.15 -18.66
CA ALA A 269 25.33 3.09 -17.73
C ALA A 269 24.21 2.03 -17.64
N PHE A 270 24.57 0.77 -17.86
CA PHE A 270 23.68 -0.39 -17.66
C PHE A 270 23.58 -0.81 -16.18
N SER A 271 24.27 -0.11 -15.26
CA SER A 271 24.40 -0.48 -13.85
C SER A 271 24.58 0.76 -12.96
N GLY A 272 24.44 0.60 -11.65
CA GLY A 272 24.62 1.68 -10.65
C GLY A 272 23.32 2.31 -10.15
N PHE A 273 22.17 1.84 -10.63
CA PHE A 273 20.84 2.25 -10.17
C PHE A 273 19.90 1.05 -10.08
N PRO A 274 18.86 1.11 -9.22
CA PRO A 274 17.88 0.05 -9.08
C PRO A 274 17.01 -0.11 -10.33
N GLN A 275 16.76 -1.37 -10.68
CA GLN A 275 15.78 -1.77 -11.68
C GLN A 275 14.91 -2.89 -11.10
N PHE A 276 13.61 -2.80 -11.33
CA PHE A 276 12.59 -3.68 -10.78
C PHE A 276 11.84 -4.43 -11.88
N TYR A 277 11.43 -5.66 -11.56
CA TYR A 277 10.50 -6.42 -12.39
C TYR A 277 9.12 -5.74 -12.41
N THR A 278 8.49 -5.73 -13.59
CA THR A 278 7.08 -5.35 -13.78
C THR A 278 6.23 -6.59 -14.10
N LYS A 279 4.91 -6.44 -14.17
CA LYS A 279 4.01 -7.56 -14.49
C LYS A 279 4.08 -8.03 -15.93
N GLU A 280 4.58 -7.22 -16.86
CA GLU A 280 4.82 -7.62 -18.26
C GLU A 280 6.09 -8.45 -18.46
N ASN A 281 6.91 -8.57 -17.42
CA ASN A 281 8.16 -9.31 -17.52
C ASN A 281 7.92 -10.81 -17.77
N ALA A 282 8.73 -11.42 -18.64
CA ALA A 282 8.59 -12.84 -18.99
C ALA A 282 8.82 -13.76 -17.78
N GLU A 283 9.70 -13.38 -16.86
CA GLU A 283 9.97 -14.11 -15.63
C GLU A 283 8.80 -13.98 -14.66
N HIS A 284 8.09 -12.84 -14.63
CA HIS A 284 6.82 -12.79 -13.91
C HIS A 284 5.79 -13.73 -14.54
N ALA A 285 5.70 -13.77 -15.87
CA ALA A 285 4.79 -14.69 -16.56
C ALA A 285 5.11 -16.17 -16.29
N LEU A 286 6.39 -16.51 -16.10
CA LEU A 286 6.85 -17.87 -15.79
C LEU A 286 6.65 -18.26 -14.32
N PHE A 287 6.96 -17.36 -13.39
CA PHE A 287 7.05 -17.69 -11.97
C PHE A 287 5.89 -17.13 -11.12
N GLY A 288 5.20 -16.09 -11.60
CA GLY A 288 4.02 -15.51 -10.96
C GLY A 288 4.29 -14.61 -9.75
N PHE A 289 5.54 -14.44 -9.31
CA PHE A 289 5.89 -13.68 -8.10
C PHE A 289 6.97 -12.60 -8.29
N MET A 290 7.40 -12.33 -9.53
CA MET A 290 8.43 -11.31 -9.79
C MET A 290 7.92 -9.86 -9.72
N ALA A 291 6.70 -9.60 -10.19
CA ALA A 291 6.12 -8.27 -10.13
C ALA A 291 5.87 -7.80 -8.69
N PRO A 292 5.66 -6.49 -8.47
CA PRO A 292 5.41 -5.96 -7.14
C PRO A 292 4.20 -6.60 -6.45
N SER A 293 4.27 -6.75 -5.13
CA SER A 293 3.15 -7.23 -4.32
C SER A 293 2.86 -6.30 -3.16
N LEU A 294 1.60 -6.29 -2.71
CA LEU A 294 1.14 -5.45 -1.62
C LEU A 294 0.49 -6.30 -0.53
N ASN A 295 0.99 -6.17 0.69
CA ASN A 295 0.43 -6.81 1.88
C ASN A 295 -0.18 -5.74 2.79
N VAL A 296 -1.42 -5.95 3.23
CA VAL A 296 -2.12 -5.02 4.12
C VAL A 296 -2.69 -5.79 5.31
N THR A 297 -2.36 -5.34 6.51
CA THR A 297 -3.00 -5.77 7.76
C THR A 297 -3.91 -4.64 8.24
N TYR A 298 -5.20 -4.95 8.39
CA TYR A 298 -6.21 -3.95 8.72
C TYR A 298 -7.32 -4.52 9.59
N SER A 299 -8.07 -3.64 10.23
CA SER A 299 -9.27 -3.93 11.01
C SER A 299 -10.40 -2.99 10.57
N LEU A 300 -11.63 -3.40 10.80
CA LEU A 300 -12.85 -2.65 10.51
C LEU A 300 -13.66 -2.45 11.80
N PRO A 301 -13.15 -1.78 12.84
CA PRO A 301 -13.79 -1.77 14.15
C PRO A 301 -15.16 -1.07 14.15
N VAL A 302 -16.05 -1.52 15.03
CA VAL A 302 -17.22 -0.74 15.44
C VAL A 302 -16.78 0.17 16.58
N LYS A 303 -16.66 1.46 16.28
CA LYS A 303 -16.28 2.55 17.18
C LYS A 303 -17.54 3.20 17.73
N VAL A 304 -17.75 3.07 19.04
CA VAL A 304 -18.70 3.92 19.77
C VAL A 304 -18.11 5.32 19.80
N ILE A 305 -18.83 6.29 19.24
CA ILE A 305 -18.42 7.68 19.13
C ILE A 305 -18.91 8.45 20.35
N THR A 306 -20.20 8.30 20.67
CA THR A 306 -20.79 8.88 21.88
C THR A 306 -21.70 7.88 22.57
N PHE A 307 -21.74 7.98 23.89
CA PHE A 307 -22.71 7.31 24.74
C PHE A 307 -23.20 8.34 25.75
N SER A 308 -24.52 8.47 25.89
CA SER A 308 -25.12 9.29 26.93
C SER A 308 -26.31 8.59 27.55
N ARG A 309 -26.59 8.95 28.79
CA ARG A 309 -27.72 8.44 29.54
C ARG A 309 -28.37 9.56 30.32
N ASN A 310 -29.70 9.59 30.30
CA ASN A 310 -30.50 10.46 31.14
C ASN A 310 -31.26 9.58 32.15
N GLU A 311 -30.87 9.66 33.42
CA GLU A 311 -31.46 8.85 34.49
C GLU A 311 -32.89 9.30 34.80
N THR A 312 -33.13 10.61 34.83
CA THR A 312 -34.46 11.19 35.09
C THR A 312 -35.46 10.80 34.01
N ALA A 313 -35.07 10.92 32.74
CA ALA A 313 -35.91 10.54 31.60
C ALA A 313 -35.88 9.02 31.33
N GLN A 314 -35.02 8.27 32.02
CA GLN A 314 -34.77 6.84 31.79
C GLN A 314 -34.50 6.53 30.32
N THR A 315 -33.59 7.28 29.69
CA THR A 315 -33.18 7.07 28.29
C THR A 315 -31.68 6.91 28.14
N ALA A 316 -31.28 6.23 27.07
CA ALA A 316 -29.89 6.16 26.62
C ALA A 316 -29.81 6.56 25.15
N SER A 317 -28.67 7.11 24.75
CA SER A 317 -28.33 7.42 23.36
C SER A 317 -26.93 6.92 23.04
N ILE A 318 -26.77 6.31 21.87
CA ILE A 318 -25.49 5.75 21.40
C ILE A 318 -25.30 6.21 19.96
N THR A 319 -24.12 6.73 19.65
CA THR A 319 -23.68 7.01 18.28
C THR A 319 -22.47 6.14 17.95
N TRP A 320 -22.44 5.56 16.76
CA TRP A 320 -21.33 4.73 16.29
C TRP A 320 -21.11 4.88 14.79
N ASN A 321 -19.98 4.40 14.29
CA ASN A 321 -19.70 4.35 12.86
C ASN A 321 -20.45 3.21 12.16
N GLY A 322 -21.20 3.55 11.12
CA GLY A 322 -21.88 2.63 10.23
C GLY A 322 -21.21 2.56 8.85
N SER A 323 -21.35 1.40 8.22
CA SER A 323 -20.88 1.14 6.86
C SER A 323 -21.94 0.33 6.11
N PRO A 324 -22.15 0.58 4.81
CA PRO A 324 -23.07 -0.21 4.00
C PRO A 324 -22.61 -1.68 3.91
N GLY A 325 -23.54 -2.58 3.59
CA GLY A 325 -23.25 -4.01 3.51
C GLY A 325 -23.23 -4.74 4.87
N TYR A 326 -23.50 -4.02 5.96
CA TYR A 326 -23.59 -4.59 7.30
C TYR A 326 -24.93 -4.27 7.96
N LYS A 327 -25.42 -5.21 8.78
CA LYS A 327 -26.50 -4.95 9.75
C LYS A 327 -25.87 -4.73 11.12
N TYR A 328 -26.24 -3.62 11.75
CA TYR A 328 -25.85 -3.26 13.11
C TYR A 328 -27.04 -3.49 14.04
N THR A 329 -26.79 -4.09 15.19
CA THR A 329 -27.81 -4.33 16.21
C THR A 329 -27.30 -3.79 17.55
N VAL A 330 -28.01 -2.82 18.11
CA VAL A 330 -27.80 -2.38 19.49
C VAL A 330 -28.45 -3.42 20.38
N GLU A 331 -27.67 -3.95 21.31
CA GLU A 331 -28.11 -4.93 22.30
C GLU A 331 -27.95 -4.37 23.70
N ARG A 332 -28.90 -4.69 24.57
CA ARG A 332 -28.94 -4.29 25.96
C ARG A 332 -28.92 -5.52 26.86
N SER A 333 -28.26 -5.41 28.01
CA SER A 333 -28.39 -6.38 29.09
C SER A 333 -28.30 -5.70 30.45
N GLU A 334 -28.91 -6.28 31.49
CA GLU A 334 -28.72 -5.82 32.88
C GLU A 334 -27.54 -6.53 33.59
N THR A 335 -26.94 -7.51 32.91
CA THR A 335 -25.74 -8.22 33.36
C THR A 335 -24.77 -8.34 32.19
N MET A 336 -23.50 -8.67 32.44
CA MET A 336 -22.55 -8.96 31.36
C MET A 336 -22.50 -10.44 30.98
N ALA A 337 -23.49 -11.24 31.42
CA ALA A 337 -23.50 -12.68 31.19
C ALA A 337 -23.63 -13.01 29.70
N VAL A 338 -23.11 -14.17 29.31
CA VAL A 338 -23.36 -14.71 27.96
C VAL A 338 -24.85 -15.06 27.85
N GLY A 339 -25.48 -14.71 26.73
CA GLY A 339 -26.90 -14.98 26.49
C GLY A 339 -27.89 -13.99 27.13
N SER A 340 -27.45 -13.08 28.00
CA SER A 340 -28.32 -12.07 28.61
C SER A 340 -28.59 -10.84 27.73
N TRP A 341 -27.99 -10.80 26.53
CA TRP A 341 -28.06 -9.67 25.61
C TRP A 341 -29.32 -9.75 24.75
N THR A 342 -30.08 -8.66 24.72
CA THR A 342 -31.34 -8.56 23.99
C THR A 342 -31.27 -7.43 22.96
N PRO A 343 -31.64 -7.67 21.69
CA PRO A 343 -31.71 -6.61 20.69
C PRO A 343 -32.72 -5.53 21.08
N VAL A 344 -32.31 -4.26 21.01
CA VAL A 344 -33.19 -3.10 21.23
C VAL A 344 -33.34 -2.21 20.00
N HIS A 345 -32.41 -2.30 19.06
CA HIS A 345 -32.48 -1.59 17.79
C HIS A 345 -31.67 -2.31 16.71
N SER A 346 -32.08 -2.22 15.46
CA SER A 346 -31.32 -2.73 14.33
C SER A 346 -31.42 -1.79 13.14
N VAL A 347 -30.30 -1.59 12.45
CA VAL A 347 -30.21 -0.71 11.29
C VAL A 347 -29.25 -1.31 10.25
N THR A 348 -29.59 -1.14 8.98
CA THR A 348 -28.74 -1.50 7.84
C THR A 348 -28.54 -0.23 7.02
N PRO A 349 -27.44 0.51 7.21
CA PRO A 349 -27.20 1.73 6.46
C PRO A 349 -27.01 1.44 4.97
N THR A 350 -27.43 2.40 4.13
CA THR A 350 -27.18 2.40 2.68
C THR A 350 -25.91 3.18 2.31
N SER A 351 -25.36 3.96 3.23
CA SER A 351 -24.12 4.74 3.07
C SER A 351 -23.27 4.69 4.34
N ALA A 352 -21.98 5.01 4.21
CA ALA A 352 -21.11 5.12 5.37
C ALA A 352 -21.42 6.41 6.15
N GLY A 353 -21.35 6.35 7.49
CA GLY A 353 -21.61 7.52 8.32
C GLY A 353 -21.97 7.15 9.76
N ASN A 354 -22.32 8.15 10.56
CA ASN A 354 -22.69 7.93 11.95
C ASN A 354 -24.12 7.39 12.05
N LEU A 355 -24.25 6.25 12.72
CA LEU A 355 -25.52 5.68 13.12
C LEU A 355 -25.82 6.10 14.55
N ASN A 356 -27.10 6.30 14.85
CA ASN A 356 -27.55 6.68 16.17
C ASN A 356 -28.75 5.85 16.58
N TRP A 357 -28.85 5.61 17.88
CA TRP A 357 -30.02 5.07 18.52
C TRP A 357 -30.25 5.82 19.81
N SER A 358 -31.48 6.22 20.07
CA SER A 358 -31.94 6.68 21.38
C SER A 358 -33.19 5.90 21.77
N GLY A 359 -33.31 5.56 23.05
CA GLY A 359 -34.44 4.78 23.52
C GLY A 359 -34.48 4.59 25.03
N SER A 360 -35.48 3.83 25.49
CA SER A 360 -35.72 3.56 26.90
C SER A 360 -34.57 2.78 27.55
N SER A 361 -34.15 3.25 28.72
CA SER A 361 -33.09 2.71 29.58
C SER A 361 -33.55 2.74 31.06
N PRO A 362 -34.56 1.95 31.42
CA PRO A 362 -35.24 2.05 32.72
C PRO A 362 -34.38 1.54 33.88
N SER A 363 -33.49 0.57 33.64
CA SER A 363 -32.66 -0.03 34.70
C SER A 363 -31.29 0.63 34.81
N PRO A 364 -30.90 1.20 35.96
CA PRO A 364 -29.59 1.84 36.17
C PRO A 364 -28.41 0.90 35.88
N LYS A 365 -28.62 -0.42 35.87
CA LYS A 365 -27.60 -1.45 35.62
C LYS A 365 -27.48 -1.88 34.15
N SER A 366 -28.07 -1.13 33.22
CA SER A 366 -28.05 -1.50 31.79
C SER A 366 -26.66 -1.31 31.16
N PHE A 367 -26.15 -2.38 30.56
CA PHE A 367 -25.02 -2.40 29.65
C PHE A 367 -25.50 -2.40 28.21
N TYR A 368 -24.70 -1.81 27.33
CA TYR A 368 -24.98 -1.73 25.90
C TYR A 368 -23.79 -2.22 25.10
N ARG A 369 -24.07 -2.89 23.98
CA ARG A 369 -23.08 -3.21 22.94
C ARG A 369 -23.70 -3.09 21.57
N ILE A 370 -22.85 -2.94 20.57
CA ILE A 370 -23.26 -2.96 19.17
C ILE A 370 -22.67 -4.20 18.55
N SER A 371 -23.52 -5.10 18.07
CA SER A 371 -23.13 -6.21 17.24
C SER A 371 -23.24 -5.83 15.77
N ARG A 372 -22.36 -6.41 14.95
CA ARG A 372 -22.34 -6.21 13.50
C ARG A 372 -22.22 -7.55 12.80
N ILE A 373 -23.06 -7.75 11.80
CA ILE A 373 -23.00 -8.90 10.90
C ILE A 373 -23.00 -8.42 9.45
N VAL A 374 -22.39 -9.21 8.56
CA VAL A 374 -22.49 -9.00 7.11
C VAL A 374 -23.95 -9.16 6.71
N LYS A 375 -24.47 -8.24 5.89
CA LYS A 375 -25.82 -8.37 5.34
C LYS A 375 -25.84 -9.62 4.44
N PRO A 376 -26.79 -10.55 4.63
CA PRO A 376 -26.92 -11.71 3.76
C PRO A 376 -27.23 -11.33 2.30
#